data_AF-A0A7S3UD25-F1
#
_entry.id   AF-A0A7S3UD25-F1
#
_cell.length_a   1.000
_cell.length_b   1.000
_cell.length_c   1.000
_cell.angle_alpha   90.00
_cell.angle_beta   90.00
_cell.angle_gamma   90.00
#
_symmetry.space_group_name_H-M   'P 1'
#
loop_
_entity.id
_entity.type
_entity.pdbx_description
1 polymer ?
#
loop_
_entity_poly.entity_id
_entity_poly.type
_entity_poly.pdbx_seq_one_letter_code
_entity_poly.pdbx_strand_id
1 'polypeptide(L)'
;MFGMRPPKRSNNTKFYELLGLDKNASSDEIKKAYRKQAIKHHPDKGGDPEKFKEIGQAYDVLSDPEKKQVYDEYGEDALKEGMGPGAGAGADPFNIFESFFGGSPFGGAGGRSRRGPKRGEDVAHPLKVSLEDLYKGITKKLSLSKNVLCPQCKGKGSKSGRSIGCGTCGGSGVKVSMRQIGPGMIQQMQSVCPTCKGSGEAVDPSDRCDKCRGNKVVQEKKILEVTVDKGMEHGQKIVFSGEADQAPDTEPGDIVFVVQQKDHPEFKRKASDLFLVKKISLTEALIGFKSVVKQLDGRELLLETKEGEITRPGSFKMVKEEGMPVRNHPFQKGNLYIQFEVMFPEDGQIPTSAYQPLENILGSRPQVEVNMGECDEVTMSNVDIEAELKRRNSHHEQQSRSQYDSDEEEGGPRVQCAQQ
;
A
#
# COMPACT_ATOMS: atom_id res chain seq x y z
N MET A 1 50.17 -9.44 -35.77
CA MET A 1 48.96 -9.32 -36.62
C MET A 1 47.85 -10.15 -35.98
N PHE A 2 46.95 -9.52 -35.23
CA PHE A 2 45.71 -10.16 -34.78
C PHE A 2 44.57 -9.56 -35.60
N GLY A 3 44.01 -10.35 -36.52
CA GLY A 3 42.98 -9.92 -37.45
C GLY A 3 41.66 -9.66 -36.73
N MET A 4 41.17 -8.42 -36.80
CA MET A 4 39.78 -8.11 -36.46
C MET A 4 38.86 -8.82 -37.46
N ARG A 5 38.02 -9.72 -36.94
CA ARG A 5 36.86 -10.27 -37.67
C ARG A 5 35.94 -9.08 -38.04
N PRO A 6 35.48 -8.94 -39.29
CA PRO A 6 34.48 -7.93 -39.62
C PRO A 6 33.18 -8.23 -38.86
N PRO A 7 32.47 -7.21 -38.34
CA PRO A 7 31.20 -7.43 -37.65
C PRO A 7 30.20 -8.03 -38.65
N LYS A 8 29.58 -9.16 -38.26
CA LYS A 8 28.45 -9.70 -39.02
C LYS A 8 27.34 -8.66 -38.98
N ARG A 9 26.87 -8.19 -40.13
CA ARG A 9 25.65 -7.37 -40.21
C ARG A 9 24.49 -8.25 -39.75
N SER A 10 24.05 -8.07 -38.51
CA SER A 10 22.93 -8.81 -37.97
C SER A 10 21.61 -8.29 -38.55
N ASN A 11 20.56 -9.11 -38.49
CA ASN A 11 19.33 -8.85 -39.21
C ASN A 11 18.48 -7.78 -38.49
N ASN A 12 18.39 -6.58 -39.06
CA ASN A 12 17.66 -5.43 -38.50
C ASN A 12 16.24 -5.27 -39.07
N THR A 13 15.72 -6.22 -39.85
CA THR A 13 14.32 -6.18 -40.35
C THR A 13 13.35 -7.00 -39.49
N LYS A 14 13.84 -7.94 -38.69
CA LYS A 14 13.03 -8.98 -38.03
C LYS A 14 11.91 -8.44 -37.13
N PHE A 15 12.19 -7.46 -36.26
CA PHE A 15 11.16 -6.86 -35.39
C PHE A 15 10.09 -6.08 -36.17
N TYR A 16 10.47 -5.46 -37.30
CA TYR A 16 9.51 -4.82 -38.18
C TYR A 16 8.64 -5.86 -38.91
N GLU A 17 9.24 -6.95 -39.39
CA GLU A 17 8.52 -8.06 -40.03
C GLU A 17 7.55 -8.77 -39.07
N LEU A 18 7.95 -8.98 -37.80
CA LEU A 18 7.11 -9.55 -36.74
C LEU A 18 5.86 -8.69 -36.46
N LEU A 19 6.01 -7.37 -36.47
CA LEU A 19 4.90 -6.44 -36.32
C LEU A 19 4.15 -6.18 -37.64
N GLY A 20 4.67 -6.65 -38.78
CA GLY A 20 4.11 -6.43 -40.11
C GLY A 20 4.24 -4.97 -40.58
N LEU A 21 5.34 -4.32 -40.23
CA LEU A 21 5.64 -2.92 -40.52
C LEU A 21 6.87 -2.76 -41.41
N ASP A 22 6.97 -1.62 -42.08
CA ASP A 22 8.19 -1.19 -42.77
C ASP A 22 9.17 -0.55 -41.76
N LYS A 23 10.47 -0.54 -42.09
CA LYS A 23 11.51 0.09 -41.25
C LYS A 23 11.28 1.58 -41.00
N ASN A 24 10.61 2.26 -41.93
CA ASN A 24 10.28 3.67 -41.79
C ASN A 24 8.98 3.93 -41.00
N ALA A 25 8.39 2.90 -40.36
CA ALA A 25 7.17 3.06 -39.60
C ALA A 25 7.33 4.06 -38.45
N SER A 26 6.31 4.92 -38.32
CA SER A 26 6.20 5.89 -37.24
C SER A 26 5.89 5.21 -35.90
N SER A 27 6.17 5.90 -34.78
CA SER A 27 5.90 5.39 -33.42
C SER A 27 4.43 5.02 -33.22
N ASP A 28 3.52 5.74 -33.87
CA ASP A 28 2.07 5.49 -33.76
C ASP A 28 1.63 4.27 -34.56
N GLU A 29 2.28 3.99 -35.69
CA GLU A 29 2.08 2.76 -36.47
C GLU A 29 2.60 1.54 -35.72
N ILE A 30 3.77 1.65 -35.07
CA ILE A 30 4.34 0.62 -34.19
C ILE A 30 3.38 0.27 -33.04
N LYS A 31 2.81 1.28 -32.38
CA LYS A 31 1.80 1.10 -31.31
C LYS A 31 0.50 0.48 -31.80
N LYS A 32 0.06 0.78 -33.02
CA LYS A 32 -1.16 0.20 -33.61
C LYS A 32 -0.94 -1.24 -34.03
N ALA A 33 0.20 -1.55 -34.65
CA ALA A 33 0.57 -2.89 -35.07
C ALA A 33 0.75 -3.85 -33.89
N TYR A 34 1.43 -3.40 -32.83
CA TYR A 34 1.58 -4.18 -31.60
C TYR A 34 0.22 -4.56 -31.00
N ARG A 35 -0.71 -3.60 -30.84
CA ARG A 35 -2.04 -3.89 -30.32
C ARG A 35 -2.81 -4.91 -31.15
N LYS A 36 -2.69 -4.83 -32.49
CA LYS A 36 -3.34 -5.76 -33.42
C LYS A 36 -2.76 -7.18 -33.30
N GLN A 37 -1.43 -7.29 -33.22
CA GLN A 37 -0.74 -8.58 -33.12
C GLN A 37 -0.85 -9.21 -31.72
N ALA A 38 -0.80 -8.40 -30.66
CA ALA A 38 -0.96 -8.85 -29.28
C ALA A 38 -2.36 -9.43 -29.01
N ILE A 39 -3.42 -8.85 -29.58
CA ILE A 39 -4.78 -9.41 -29.48
C ILE A 39 -4.90 -10.73 -30.26
N LYS A 40 -4.24 -10.82 -31.42
CA LYS A 40 -4.27 -12.00 -32.29
C LYS A 40 -3.49 -13.19 -31.71
N HIS A 41 -2.37 -12.92 -31.05
CA HIS A 41 -1.49 -13.93 -30.48
C HIS A 41 -1.61 -14.07 -28.96
N HIS A 42 -2.67 -13.53 -28.35
CA HIS A 42 -2.89 -13.63 -26.91
C HIS A 42 -3.11 -15.10 -26.48
N PRO A 43 -2.42 -15.59 -25.44
CA PRO A 43 -2.51 -16.99 -25.01
C PRO A 43 -3.94 -17.40 -24.62
N ASP A 44 -4.69 -16.51 -23.95
CA ASP A 44 -6.09 -16.77 -23.58
C ASP A 44 -7.05 -16.88 -24.77
N LYS A 45 -6.63 -16.45 -25.97
CA LYS A 45 -7.42 -16.54 -27.22
C LYS A 45 -6.92 -17.65 -28.15
N GLY A 46 -6.12 -18.59 -27.63
CA GLY A 46 -5.54 -19.71 -28.39
C GLY A 46 -4.36 -19.32 -29.27
N GLY A 47 -3.71 -18.18 -28.96
CA GLY A 47 -2.50 -17.73 -29.65
C GLY A 47 -1.24 -18.44 -29.17
N ASP A 48 -0.21 -18.41 -30.02
CA ASP A 48 1.10 -19.02 -29.77
C ASP A 48 1.90 -18.19 -28.73
N PRO A 49 2.20 -18.73 -27.53
CA PRO A 49 2.82 -17.98 -26.45
C PRO A 49 4.26 -17.55 -26.75
N GLU A 50 4.97 -18.25 -27.64
CA GLU A 50 6.33 -17.86 -28.04
C GLU A 50 6.30 -16.62 -28.94
N LYS A 51 5.38 -16.59 -29.91
CA LYS A 51 5.19 -15.43 -30.79
C LYS A 51 4.71 -14.21 -30.01
N PHE A 52 3.89 -14.40 -28.99
CA PHE A 52 3.47 -13.31 -28.12
C PHE A 52 4.65 -12.66 -27.39
N LYS A 53 5.59 -13.47 -26.89
CA LYS A 53 6.82 -12.98 -26.26
C LYS A 53 7.71 -12.21 -27.25
N GLU A 54 7.87 -12.73 -28.47
CA GLU A 54 8.64 -12.06 -29.53
C GLU A 54 8.01 -10.73 -29.97
N ILE A 55 6.67 -10.67 -30.06
CA ILE A 55 5.91 -9.44 -30.36
C ILE A 55 6.10 -8.39 -29.25
N GLY A 56 6.11 -8.83 -27.99
CA GLY A 56 6.41 -7.97 -26.84
C GLY A 56 7.82 -7.39 -26.89
N GLN A 57 8.82 -8.22 -27.19
CA GLN A 57 10.21 -7.80 -27.35
C GLN A 57 10.39 -6.80 -28.50
N ALA A 58 9.77 -7.09 -29.65
CA ALA A 58 9.80 -6.19 -30.80
C ALA A 58 9.22 -4.80 -30.47
N TYR A 59 8.14 -4.74 -29.70
CA TYR A 59 7.55 -3.48 -29.29
C TYR A 59 8.39 -2.71 -28.27
N ASP A 60 9.00 -3.38 -27.28
CA ASP A 60 9.87 -2.69 -26.31
C ASP A 60 11.06 -2.03 -26.98
N VAL A 61 11.67 -2.71 -27.96
CA VAL A 61 12.81 -2.18 -28.71
C VAL A 61 12.40 -1.07 -29.69
N LEU A 62 11.29 -1.24 -30.41
CA LEU A 62 10.89 -0.28 -31.45
C LEU A 62 10.07 0.92 -30.94
N SER A 63 9.51 0.84 -29.72
CA SER A 63 8.71 1.93 -29.13
C SER A 63 9.56 3.05 -28.52
N ASP A 64 10.80 2.76 -28.14
CA ASP A 64 11.76 3.73 -27.61
C ASP A 64 12.68 4.24 -28.73
N PRO A 65 12.78 5.58 -28.95
CA PRO A 65 13.61 6.15 -30.01
C PRO A 65 15.10 5.78 -29.92
N GLU A 66 15.66 5.64 -28.72
CA GLU A 66 17.07 5.32 -28.51
C GLU A 66 17.33 3.83 -28.76
N LYS A 67 16.46 2.95 -28.24
CA LYS A 67 16.56 1.50 -28.50
C LYS A 67 16.32 1.17 -29.98
N LYS A 68 15.40 1.88 -30.64
CA LYS A 68 15.12 1.75 -32.07
C LYS A 68 16.35 2.08 -32.90
N GLN A 69 17.05 3.17 -32.59
CA GLN A 69 18.29 3.55 -33.27
C GLN A 69 19.38 2.48 -33.14
N VAL A 70 19.58 1.96 -31.91
CA VAL A 70 20.58 0.90 -31.67
C VAL A 70 20.23 -0.37 -32.45
N TYR A 71 18.96 -0.76 -32.49
CA TYR A 71 18.50 -1.91 -33.27
C TYR A 71 18.62 -1.68 -34.78
N ASP A 72 18.30 -0.48 -35.26
CA ASP A 72 18.42 -0.13 -36.67
C ASP A 72 19.88 -0.14 -37.13
N GLU A 73 20.82 0.24 -36.26
CA GLU A 73 22.25 0.34 -36.55
C GLU A 73 23.00 -1.00 -36.38
N TYR A 74 22.69 -1.77 -35.32
CA TYR A 74 23.46 -2.97 -34.94
C TYR A 74 22.68 -4.29 -35.01
N GLY A 75 21.36 -4.26 -35.16
CA GLY A 75 20.44 -5.42 -35.29
C GLY A 75 20.31 -6.30 -34.03
N GLU A 76 19.66 -7.47 -34.17
CA GLU A 76 19.27 -8.34 -33.04
C GLU A 76 20.47 -8.81 -32.18
N ASP A 77 21.65 -8.98 -32.77
CA ASP A 77 22.82 -9.53 -32.06
C ASP A 77 23.36 -8.58 -30.98
N ALA A 78 23.23 -7.26 -31.14
CA ALA A 78 23.63 -6.27 -30.15
C ALA A 78 22.74 -6.29 -28.89
N LEU A 79 21.51 -6.78 -29.01
CA LEU A 79 20.59 -6.97 -27.88
C LEU A 79 20.86 -8.28 -27.14
N LYS A 80 21.42 -9.29 -27.82
CA LYS A 80 21.74 -10.61 -27.24
C LYS A 80 23.10 -10.69 -26.56
N GLU A 81 24.11 -9.96 -27.05
CA GLU A 81 25.46 -9.98 -26.44
C GLU A 81 25.53 -9.31 -25.05
N GLY A 82 24.45 -8.68 -24.56
CA GLY A 82 24.28 -8.26 -23.17
C GLY A 82 23.84 -9.37 -22.19
N MET A 83 23.43 -10.54 -22.70
CA MET A 83 23.08 -11.71 -21.87
C MET A 83 24.27 -12.68 -21.79
N GLY A 84 25.10 -12.53 -20.75
CA GLY A 84 26.12 -13.53 -20.43
C GLY A 84 25.50 -14.90 -20.06
N PRO A 85 26.21 -16.02 -20.29
CA PRO A 85 25.71 -17.36 -20.00
C PRO A 85 25.64 -17.58 -18.49
N GLY A 86 24.47 -17.35 -17.88
CA GLY A 86 24.27 -17.52 -16.44
C GLY A 86 22.91 -17.10 -15.87
N ALA A 87 22.05 -16.43 -16.64
CA ALA A 87 20.72 -16.05 -16.15
C ALA A 87 19.69 -17.17 -16.41
N GLY A 88 19.48 -18.00 -15.39
CA GLY A 88 18.43 -19.02 -15.37
C GLY A 88 17.02 -18.44 -15.52
N ALA A 89 16.14 -19.27 -16.07
CA ALA A 89 14.73 -18.99 -16.30
C ALA A 89 14.00 -18.56 -15.01
N GLY A 90 13.39 -17.37 -15.02
CA GLY A 90 12.43 -16.98 -13.97
C GLY A 90 12.40 -15.51 -13.54
N ALA A 91 13.24 -14.63 -14.07
CA ALA A 91 13.24 -13.22 -13.68
C ALA A 91 12.53 -12.31 -14.70
N ASP A 92 11.65 -11.46 -14.19
CA ASP A 92 10.86 -10.48 -14.95
C ASP A 92 11.74 -9.61 -15.88
N PRO A 93 11.45 -9.55 -17.20
CA PRO A 93 12.29 -8.86 -18.19
C PRO A 93 12.55 -7.37 -17.92
N PHE A 94 11.71 -6.71 -17.10
CA PHE A 94 11.86 -5.30 -16.75
C PHE A 94 12.99 -5.01 -15.74
N ASN A 95 13.32 -5.97 -14.86
CA ASN A 95 14.29 -5.74 -13.77
C ASN A 95 15.75 -6.01 -14.16
N ILE A 96 15.98 -6.81 -15.21
CA ILE A 96 17.33 -7.14 -15.69
C ILE A 96 17.91 -5.98 -16.53
N PHE A 97 17.06 -5.23 -17.26
CA PHE A 97 17.52 -4.14 -18.11
C PHE A 97 17.78 -2.83 -17.34
N GLU A 98 17.06 -2.56 -16.24
CA GLU A 98 17.37 -1.46 -15.31
C GLU A 98 18.76 -1.63 -14.66
N SER A 99 19.16 -2.87 -14.41
CA SER A 99 20.48 -3.18 -13.86
C SER A 99 21.62 -3.04 -14.88
N PHE A 100 21.32 -3.13 -16.18
CA PHE A 100 22.33 -3.07 -17.26
C PHE A 100 22.52 -1.65 -17.81
N PHE A 101 21.45 -0.84 -17.91
CA PHE A 101 21.53 0.56 -18.35
C PHE A 101 21.61 1.58 -17.20
N GLY A 102 21.37 1.16 -15.95
CA GLY A 102 21.51 2.00 -14.75
C GLY A 102 22.90 2.00 -14.11
N GLY A 103 23.88 1.27 -14.68
CA GLY A 103 25.22 1.16 -14.10
C GLY A 103 26.25 0.64 -15.09
N SER A 104 26.78 1.50 -15.97
CA SER A 104 27.81 1.09 -16.92
C SER A 104 29.23 1.08 -16.29
N PRO A 105 30.01 0.00 -16.45
CA PRO A 105 31.33 -0.19 -15.82
C PRO A 105 32.52 0.29 -16.67
N PHE A 106 32.32 1.13 -17.70
CA PHE A 106 33.42 1.71 -18.49
C PHE A 106 33.36 3.25 -18.44
N GLY A 107 34.30 3.85 -17.72
CA GLY A 107 34.25 5.27 -17.35
C GLY A 107 34.55 6.26 -18.48
N GLY A 108 33.88 7.41 -18.39
CA GLY A 108 34.52 8.71 -18.58
C GLY A 108 34.29 9.44 -19.90
N ALA A 109 33.19 10.19 -20.00
CA ALA A 109 33.12 11.56 -20.52
C ALA A 109 31.67 11.90 -20.89
N GLY A 110 30.98 12.70 -20.08
CA GLY A 110 29.69 13.26 -20.46
C GLY A 110 28.76 13.49 -19.29
N GLY A 111 28.40 14.76 -19.08
CA GLY A 111 27.40 15.14 -18.10
C GLY A 111 27.97 15.47 -16.73
N ARG A 112 28.52 16.68 -16.59
CA ARG A 112 28.15 17.48 -15.41
C ARG A 112 26.62 17.58 -15.45
N SER A 113 25.93 16.57 -14.92
CA SER A 113 24.53 16.69 -14.55
C SER A 113 24.50 17.95 -13.71
N ARG A 114 23.77 18.96 -14.20
CA ARG A 114 23.57 20.21 -13.48
C ARG A 114 23.10 19.76 -12.10
N ARG A 115 23.96 19.92 -11.09
CA ARG A 115 23.58 19.80 -9.68
C ARG A 115 22.57 20.92 -9.46
N GLY A 116 21.31 20.66 -9.83
CA GLY A 116 20.20 21.33 -9.19
C GLY A 116 20.37 21.13 -7.68
N PRO A 117 19.89 22.08 -6.88
CA PRO A 117 19.82 21.90 -5.44
C PRO A 117 19.22 20.52 -5.15
N LYS A 118 19.85 19.74 -4.26
CA LYS A 118 19.24 18.48 -3.84
C LYS A 118 17.91 18.84 -3.18
N ARG A 119 16.80 18.18 -3.53
CA ARG A 119 15.54 18.38 -2.80
C ARG A 119 15.55 17.48 -1.57
N GLY A 120 15.11 18.03 -0.45
CA GLY A 120 14.91 17.35 0.81
C GLY A 120 13.73 16.37 0.72
N GLU A 121 13.72 15.41 1.62
CA GLU A 121 12.66 14.39 1.66
C GLU A 121 11.34 14.99 2.19
N ASP A 122 10.22 14.54 1.62
CA ASP A 122 8.89 14.91 2.08
C ASP A 122 8.55 14.16 3.37
N VAL A 123 7.86 14.84 4.30
CA VAL A 123 7.46 14.25 5.60
C VAL A 123 5.96 14.02 5.62
N ALA A 124 5.54 12.77 5.73
CA ALA A 124 4.13 12.40 5.84
C ALA A 124 3.67 12.35 7.30
N HIS A 125 2.67 13.16 7.67
CA HIS A 125 2.07 13.17 9.00
C HIS A 125 0.63 12.64 8.96
N PRO A 126 0.30 11.56 9.69
CA PRO A 126 -1.08 11.08 9.77
C PRO A 126 -1.93 12.03 10.60
N LEU A 127 -2.93 12.65 9.98
CA LEU A 127 -3.90 13.51 10.65
C LEU A 127 -5.14 12.69 11.01
N LYS A 128 -5.29 12.33 12.28
CA LYS A 128 -6.47 11.60 12.76
C LYS A 128 -7.68 12.52 12.84
N VAL A 129 -8.73 12.21 12.08
CA VAL A 129 -9.96 13.00 11.97
C VAL A 129 -11.16 12.12 12.27
N SER A 130 -12.12 12.62 13.05
CA SER A 130 -13.36 11.89 13.32
C SER A 130 -14.36 12.03 12.16
N LEU A 131 -15.41 11.23 12.15
CA LEU A 131 -16.39 11.27 11.06
C LEU A 131 -17.22 12.57 11.10
N GLU A 132 -17.48 13.10 12.28
CA GLU A 132 -18.17 14.37 12.52
C GLU A 132 -17.34 15.56 12.03
N ASP A 133 -16.03 15.53 12.30
CA ASP A 133 -15.07 16.52 11.80
C ASP A 133 -15.07 16.54 10.25
N LEU A 134 -15.13 15.37 9.60
CA LEU A 134 -15.21 15.25 8.14
C LEU A 134 -16.57 15.70 7.59
N TYR A 135 -17.63 15.60 8.39
CA TYR A 135 -18.98 16.04 8.03
C TYR A 135 -19.13 17.56 8.12
N LYS A 136 -18.63 18.17 9.20
CA LYS A 136 -18.73 19.62 9.48
C LYS A 136 -17.60 20.43 8.86
N GLY A 137 -16.46 19.81 8.58
CA GLY A 137 -15.21 20.50 8.29
C GLY A 137 -14.60 21.07 9.57
N ILE A 138 -13.28 21.01 9.70
CA ILE A 138 -12.57 21.50 10.89
C ILE A 138 -11.20 22.04 10.50
N THR A 139 -10.76 23.07 11.21
CA THR A 139 -9.40 23.58 11.10
C THR A 139 -8.60 23.18 12.34
N LYS A 140 -7.54 22.40 12.17
CA LYS A 140 -6.69 21.88 13.25
C LYS A 140 -5.34 22.59 13.25
N LYS A 141 -4.94 23.12 14.41
CA LYS A 141 -3.61 23.70 14.61
C LYS A 141 -2.67 22.62 15.14
N LEU A 142 -1.63 22.30 14.38
CA LEU A 142 -0.64 21.28 14.71
C LEU A 142 0.72 21.94 14.91
N SER A 143 1.34 21.69 16.06
CA SER A 143 2.71 22.11 16.32
C SER A 143 3.67 21.04 15.81
N LEU A 144 4.46 21.39 14.80
CA LEU A 144 5.53 20.54 14.29
C LEU A 144 6.88 21.16 14.62
N SER A 145 7.81 20.32 15.06
CA SER A 145 9.22 20.67 15.19
C SER A 145 9.93 20.33 13.89
N LYS A 146 10.52 21.34 13.23
CA LYS A 146 11.32 21.13 12.03
C LYS A 146 12.73 21.70 12.19
N ASN A 147 13.66 21.17 11.42
CA ASN A 147 15.00 21.72 11.30
C ASN A 147 14.96 22.91 10.33
N VAL A 148 15.43 24.08 10.79
CA VAL A 148 15.63 25.26 9.95
C VAL A 148 17.11 25.59 9.89
N LEU A 149 17.55 26.24 8.81
CA LEU A 149 18.91 26.76 8.74
C LEU A 149 19.17 27.69 9.92
N CYS A 150 20.32 27.50 10.58
CA CYS A 150 20.65 28.30 11.76
C CYS A 150 20.65 29.79 11.39
N PRO A 151 19.83 30.64 12.02
CA PRO A 151 19.71 32.05 11.62
C PRO A 151 21.00 32.85 11.86
N GLN A 152 21.85 32.42 12.80
CA GLN A 152 23.12 33.09 13.08
C GLN A 152 24.20 32.81 12.03
N CYS A 153 24.36 31.56 11.59
CA CYS A 153 25.42 31.17 10.65
C CYS A 153 24.91 30.84 9.24
N LYS A 154 23.61 30.95 8.99
CA LYS A 154 22.93 30.70 7.70
C LYS A 154 23.34 29.37 7.06
N GLY A 155 23.41 28.31 7.85
CA GLY A 155 23.79 26.97 7.37
C GLY A 155 25.30 26.71 7.24
N LYS A 156 26.18 27.66 7.59
CA LYS A 156 27.64 27.46 7.51
C LYS A 156 28.23 26.68 8.69
N GLY A 157 27.60 26.75 9.86
CA GLY A 157 28.03 26.03 11.06
C GLY A 157 29.16 26.70 11.86
N SER A 158 29.84 27.70 11.29
CA SER A 158 30.88 28.49 11.94
C SER A 158 30.45 29.94 12.23
N LYS A 159 31.14 30.62 13.15
CA LYS A 159 30.94 32.05 13.43
C LYS A 159 31.54 32.90 12.30
N SER A 160 32.75 32.55 11.87
CA SER A 160 33.45 33.25 10.78
C SER A 160 32.97 32.86 9.37
N GLY A 161 32.20 31.79 9.24
CA GLY A 161 31.77 31.25 7.95
C GLY A 161 32.83 30.41 7.24
N ARG A 162 33.97 30.15 7.88
CA ARG A 162 35.02 29.25 7.37
C ARG A 162 34.68 27.79 7.65
N SER A 163 34.98 26.92 6.70
CA SER A 163 34.96 25.46 6.83
C SER A 163 36.34 24.92 6.46
N ILE A 164 36.78 23.87 7.16
CA ILE A 164 38.02 23.13 6.86
C ILE A 164 37.64 21.75 6.32
N GLY A 165 38.49 21.16 5.47
CA GLY A 165 38.29 19.80 5.01
C GLY A 165 38.24 18.83 6.19
N CYS A 166 37.27 17.90 6.20
CA CYS A 166 37.15 16.92 7.26
C CYS A 166 38.37 15.97 7.24
N GLY A 167 39.21 16.03 8.28
CA GLY A 167 40.40 15.19 8.38
C GLY A 167 40.11 13.68 8.42
N THR A 168 38.96 13.27 8.97
CA THR A 168 38.58 11.84 9.08
C THR A 168 38.30 11.19 7.73
N CYS A 169 37.75 11.93 6.77
CA CYS A 169 37.46 11.44 5.42
C CYS A 169 38.26 12.14 4.32
N GLY A 170 39.22 13.00 4.66
CA GLY A 170 39.98 13.80 3.70
C GLY A 170 39.10 14.65 2.78
N GLY A 171 37.95 15.13 3.26
CA GLY A 171 37.00 15.89 2.45
C GLY A 171 36.03 15.06 1.58
N SER A 172 36.17 13.74 1.54
CA SER A 172 35.32 12.87 0.69
C SER A 172 33.90 12.62 1.21
N GLY A 173 33.60 12.96 2.47
CA GLY A 173 32.28 12.78 3.09
C GLY A 173 31.92 11.32 3.46
N VAL A 174 32.65 10.33 2.94
CA VAL A 174 32.41 8.89 3.18
C VAL A 174 33.67 8.21 3.71
N LYS A 175 33.50 7.13 4.46
CA LYS A 175 34.58 6.28 4.95
C LYS A 175 34.38 4.87 4.41
N VAL A 176 35.40 4.37 3.70
CA VAL A 176 35.44 2.98 3.21
C VAL A 176 35.87 2.08 4.36
N SER A 177 35.01 1.15 4.76
CA SER A 177 35.31 0.12 5.75
C SER A 177 35.38 -1.24 5.07
N MET A 178 36.45 -2.00 5.31
CA MET A 178 36.58 -3.36 4.80
C MET A 178 35.95 -4.31 5.83
N ARG A 179 34.93 -5.08 5.42
CA ARG A 179 34.33 -6.12 6.23
C ARG A 179 34.62 -7.47 5.59
N GLN A 180 35.24 -8.37 6.33
CA GLN A 180 35.47 -9.75 5.89
C GLN A 180 34.19 -10.55 6.15
N ILE A 181 33.55 -11.01 5.07
CA ILE A 181 32.25 -11.72 5.12
C ILE A 181 32.46 -13.24 5.06
N GLY A 182 33.66 -13.69 4.70
CA GLY A 182 34.04 -15.09 4.75
C GLY A 182 35.54 -15.31 4.50
N PRO A 183 36.01 -16.57 4.53
CA PRO A 183 37.37 -16.92 4.16
C PRO A 183 37.65 -16.45 2.73
N GLY A 184 38.63 -15.55 2.55
CA GLY A 184 39.03 -15.04 1.23
C GLY A 184 38.12 -13.97 0.60
N MET A 185 37.00 -13.57 1.22
CA MET A 185 36.09 -12.55 0.67
C MET A 185 36.02 -11.31 1.57
N ILE A 186 36.61 -10.21 1.07
CA ILE A 186 36.56 -8.89 1.70
C ILE A 186 35.62 -8.01 0.88
N GLN A 187 34.56 -7.49 1.51
CA GLN A 187 33.68 -6.50 0.89
C GLN A 187 34.03 -5.10 1.40
N GLN A 188 34.22 -4.15 0.47
CA GLN A 188 34.37 -2.74 0.82
C GLN A 188 32.97 -2.12 1.00
N MET A 189 32.61 -1.80 2.24
CA MET A 189 31.37 -1.11 2.57
C MET A 189 31.65 0.38 2.76
N GLN A 190 31.04 1.22 1.92
CA GLN A 190 31.07 2.68 2.08
C GLN A 190 30.04 3.10 3.13
N SER A 191 30.49 3.84 4.14
CA SER A 191 29.63 4.40 5.18
C SER A 191 29.76 5.92 5.21
N VAL A 192 28.71 6.64 5.62
CA VAL A 192 28.78 8.09 5.78
C VAL A 192 29.76 8.43 6.89
N CYS A 193 30.67 9.39 6.64
CA CYS A 193 31.67 9.78 7.64
C CYS A 193 30.97 10.29 8.91
N PRO A 194 31.25 9.73 10.11
CA PRO A 194 30.56 10.10 11.34
C PRO A 194 30.91 11.52 11.81
N THR A 195 32.08 12.03 11.42
CA THR A 195 32.56 13.37 11.82
C THR A 195 31.89 14.49 11.04
N CYS A 196 31.80 14.38 9.71
CA CYS A 196 31.21 15.41 8.86
C CYS A 196 29.80 15.09 8.36
N LYS A 197 29.25 13.92 8.71
CA LYS A 197 27.92 13.44 8.32
C LYS A 197 27.66 13.57 6.81
N GLY A 198 28.67 13.27 6.00
CA GLY A 198 28.57 13.33 4.53
C GLY A 198 28.93 14.68 3.91
N SER A 199 29.10 15.76 4.69
CA SER A 199 29.38 17.09 4.13
C SER A 199 30.81 17.27 3.61
N GLY A 200 31.76 16.42 4.02
CA GLY A 200 33.19 16.58 3.68
C GLY A 200 33.87 17.75 4.41
N GLU A 201 33.11 18.58 5.09
CA GLU A 201 33.60 19.74 5.83
C GLU A 201 33.55 19.52 7.34
N ALA A 202 34.50 20.09 8.04
CA ALA A 202 34.52 20.22 9.49
C ALA A 202 34.61 21.70 9.85
N VAL A 203 34.09 22.04 11.03
CA VAL A 203 34.25 23.37 11.62
C VAL A 203 35.17 23.25 12.83
N ASP A 204 36.17 24.13 12.89
CA ASP A 204 37.10 24.20 14.01
C ASP A 204 36.32 24.38 15.33
N PRO A 205 36.64 23.64 16.41
CA PRO A 205 35.92 23.72 17.68
C PRO A 205 35.77 25.14 18.23
N SER A 206 36.79 26.00 18.05
CA SER A 206 36.80 27.39 18.54
C SER A 206 35.89 28.31 17.71
N ASP A 207 35.65 27.97 16.44
CA ASP A 207 34.87 28.76 15.50
C ASP A 207 33.44 28.20 15.29
N ARG A 208 33.01 27.22 16.09
CA ARG A 208 31.64 26.69 16.02
C ARG A 208 30.63 27.77 16.38
N CYS A 209 29.57 27.87 15.59
CA CYS A 209 28.45 28.75 15.89
C CYS A 209 27.82 28.38 17.25
N ASP A 210 27.58 29.37 18.11
CA ASP A 210 27.09 29.11 19.48
C ASP A 210 25.69 28.49 19.50
N LYS A 211 24.81 28.90 18.57
CA LYS A 211 23.41 28.42 18.51
C LYS A 211 23.27 26.99 17.98
N CYS A 212 23.96 26.65 16.88
CA CYS A 212 23.86 25.31 16.27
C CYS A 212 24.99 24.36 16.67
N ARG A 213 26.03 24.87 17.35
CA ARG A 213 27.24 24.13 17.78
C ARG A 213 27.93 23.36 16.65
N GLY A 214 27.91 23.93 15.44
CA GLY A 214 28.48 23.30 14.23
C GLY A 214 27.50 22.45 13.42
N ASN A 215 26.28 22.21 13.89
CA ASN A 215 25.30 21.36 13.18
C ASN A 215 24.62 22.03 11.97
N LYS A 216 24.91 23.31 11.69
CA LYS A 216 24.36 24.11 10.58
C LYS A 216 22.84 24.40 10.64
N VAL A 217 22.06 23.56 11.32
CA VAL A 217 20.61 23.68 11.52
C VAL A 217 20.23 23.82 13.00
N VAL A 218 19.03 24.31 13.27
CA VAL A 218 18.41 24.41 14.61
C VAL A 218 16.97 23.92 14.54
N GLN A 219 16.48 23.29 15.62
CA GLN A 219 15.08 22.89 15.71
C GLN A 219 14.20 24.09 16.06
N GLU A 220 13.15 24.31 15.28
CA GLU A 220 12.14 25.34 15.48
C GLU A 220 10.76 24.70 15.53
N LYS A 221 9.92 25.13 16.48
CA LYS A 221 8.52 24.72 16.57
C LYS A 221 7.67 25.69 15.76
N LYS A 222 7.02 25.20 14.71
CA LYS A 222 6.07 25.96 13.89
C LYS A 222 4.67 25.39 14.07
N ILE A 223 3.68 26.27 14.21
CA ILE A 223 2.27 25.89 14.24
C ILE A 223 1.75 25.99 12.81
N LEU A 224 1.34 24.86 12.24
CA LEU A 224 0.65 24.81 10.95
C LEU A 224 -0.85 24.67 11.19
N GLU A 225 -1.62 25.46 10.44
CA GLU A 225 -3.07 25.41 10.45
C GLU A 225 -3.54 24.55 9.28
N VAL A 226 -4.04 23.36 9.59
CA VAL A 226 -4.50 22.38 8.60
C VAL A 226 -6.02 22.42 8.53
N THR A 227 -6.54 22.90 7.41
CA THR A 227 -7.97 22.91 7.12
C THR A 227 -8.39 21.58 6.51
N VAL A 228 -9.34 20.90 7.15
CA VAL A 228 -9.96 19.68 6.66
C VAL A 228 -11.34 20.05 6.10
N ASP A 229 -11.46 19.94 4.78
CA ASP A 229 -12.70 20.26 4.08
C ASP A 229 -13.79 19.21 4.33
N LYS A 230 -15.04 19.66 4.20
CA LYS A 230 -16.20 18.78 4.27
C LYS A 230 -16.14 17.71 3.18
N GLY A 231 -16.40 16.47 3.56
CA GLY A 231 -16.43 15.34 2.63
C GLY A 231 -15.06 14.79 2.24
N MET A 232 -13.94 15.30 2.79
CA MET A 232 -12.62 14.71 2.57
C MET A 232 -12.60 13.22 2.89
N GLU A 233 -11.88 12.44 2.09
CA GLU A 233 -11.83 10.99 2.19
C GLU A 233 -10.62 10.50 2.99
N HIS A 234 -10.70 9.26 3.48
CA HIS A 234 -9.56 8.59 4.09
C HIS A 234 -8.41 8.46 3.08
N GLY A 235 -7.18 8.77 3.50
CA GLY A 235 -5.98 8.73 2.66
C GLY A 235 -5.73 9.99 1.84
N GLN A 236 -6.65 10.95 1.86
CA GLN A 236 -6.48 12.21 1.14
C GLN A 236 -5.33 13.04 1.72
N LYS A 237 -4.54 13.66 0.84
CA LYS A 237 -3.32 14.40 1.20
C LYS A 237 -3.55 15.91 1.20
N ILE A 238 -3.06 16.60 2.22
CA ILE A 238 -2.98 18.06 2.31
C ILE A 238 -1.49 18.41 2.34
N VAL A 239 -1.02 19.13 1.32
CA VAL A 239 0.41 19.40 1.09
C VAL A 239 0.75 20.82 1.51
N PHE A 240 1.80 20.95 2.31
CA PHE A 240 2.43 22.22 2.69
C PHE A 240 3.82 22.28 2.07
N SER A 241 3.93 23.00 0.95
CA SER A 241 5.15 23.02 0.14
C SER A 241 6.32 23.72 0.84
N GLY A 242 7.51 23.11 0.80
CA GLY A 242 8.74 23.67 1.37
C GLY A 242 8.74 23.80 2.91
N GLU A 243 7.78 23.18 3.59
CA GLU A 243 7.66 23.25 5.04
C GLU A 243 8.41 22.15 5.78
N ALA A 244 9.00 21.17 5.08
CA ALA A 244 9.78 20.10 5.69
C ALA A 244 11.13 20.58 6.24
N ASP A 245 11.96 19.62 6.70
CA ASP A 245 13.28 19.90 7.25
C ASP A 245 14.19 20.56 6.22
N GLN A 246 14.83 21.66 6.62
CA GLN A 246 15.84 22.33 5.83
C GLN A 246 17.22 21.72 6.11
N ALA A 247 18.00 21.55 5.06
CA ALA A 247 19.41 21.21 5.13
C ALA A 247 20.24 22.20 4.30
N PRO A 248 21.52 22.42 4.65
CA PRO A 248 22.41 23.23 3.83
C PRO A 248 22.47 22.70 2.38
N ASP A 249 22.53 23.62 1.42
CA ASP A 249 22.64 23.32 -0.03
C ASP A 249 21.53 22.41 -0.58
N THR A 250 20.39 22.37 0.11
CA THR A 250 19.24 21.49 -0.18
C THR A 250 17.94 22.31 -0.12
N GLU A 251 17.09 22.18 -1.13
CA GLU A 251 15.74 22.76 -1.12
C GLU A 251 14.85 21.93 -0.18
N PRO A 252 14.07 22.53 0.74
CA PRO A 252 13.23 21.77 1.65
C PRO A 252 12.16 20.97 0.89
N GLY A 253 11.87 19.76 1.39
CA GLY A 253 10.74 18.97 0.94
C GLY A 253 9.39 19.54 1.44
N ASP A 254 8.33 18.80 1.20
CA ASP A 254 6.97 19.17 1.58
C ASP A 254 6.53 18.42 2.84
N ILE A 255 5.66 19.06 3.63
CA ILE A 255 4.93 18.36 4.69
C ILE A 255 3.59 17.91 4.11
N VAL A 256 3.34 16.61 4.14
CA VAL A 256 2.12 16.00 3.60
C VAL A 256 1.29 15.45 4.76
N PHE A 257 0.19 16.11 5.09
CA PHE A 257 -0.77 15.55 6.04
C PHE A 257 -1.68 14.56 5.32
N VAL A 258 -1.70 13.32 5.78
CA VAL A 258 -2.58 12.27 5.26
C VAL A 258 -3.77 12.14 6.20
N VAL A 259 -4.98 12.42 5.71
CA VAL A 259 -6.20 12.30 6.49
C VAL A 259 -6.45 10.83 6.84
N GLN A 260 -6.49 10.53 8.12
CA GLN A 260 -6.85 9.22 8.66
C GLN A 260 -8.19 9.34 9.38
N GLN A 261 -9.24 8.85 8.73
CA GLN A 261 -10.55 8.71 9.35
C GLN A 261 -10.47 7.73 10.52
N LYS A 262 -10.99 8.13 11.68
CA LYS A 262 -11.20 7.25 12.83
C LYS A 262 -12.47 6.42 12.65
N ASP A 263 -12.47 5.22 13.21
CA ASP A 263 -13.67 4.39 13.29
C ASP A 263 -14.71 5.04 14.20
N HIS A 264 -15.96 5.02 13.77
CA HIS A 264 -17.10 5.53 14.53
C HIS A 264 -17.94 4.35 15.06
N PRO A 265 -18.44 4.40 16.30
CA PRO A 265 -19.18 3.29 16.92
C PRO A 265 -20.48 2.94 16.18
N GLU A 266 -21.22 3.95 15.72
CA GLU A 266 -22.55 3.74 15.11
C GLU A 266 -22.54 3.79 13.58
N PHE A 267 -21.62 4.52 12.97
CA PHE A 267 -21.68 4.89 11.55
C PHE A 267 -20.48 4.31 10.82
N LYS A 268 -20.74 3.62 9.72
CA LYS A 268 -19.71 3.15 8.79
C LYS A 268 -19.83 3.94 7.50
N ARG A 269 -18.79 4.69 7.16
CA ARG A 269 -18.74 5.45 5.90
C ARG A 269 -18.30 4.54 4.76
N LYS A 270 -19.00 4.62 3.62
CA LYS A 270 -18.56 4.06 2.34
C LYS A 270 -18.73 5.13 1.27
N ALA A 271 -17.62 5.70 0.81
CA ALA A 271 -17.61 6.87 -0.07
C ALA A 271 -18.44 8.03 0.52
N SER A 272 -19.49 8.47 -0.17
CA SER A 272 -20.40 9.53 0.30
C SER A 272 -21.55 9.00 1.16
N ASP A 273 -21.74 7.68 1.22
CA ASP A 273 -22.87 7.09 1.94
C ASP A 273 -22.47 6.66 3.36
N LEU A 274 -23.46 6.67 4.25
CA LEU A 274 -23.33 6.23 5.64
C LEU A 274 -24.16 4.97 5.88
N PHE A 275 -23.64 4.08 6.70
CA PHE A 275 -24.29 2.84 7.10
C PHE A 275 -24.41 2.81 8.61
N LEU A 276 -25.62 2.54 9.12
CA LEU A 276 -25.94 2.39 10.53
C LEU A 276 -26.59 1.03 10.74
N VAL A 277 -26.19 0.31 11.79
CA VAL A 277 -26.91 -0.89 12.22
C VAL A 277 -27.85 -0.50 13.35
N LYS A 278 -29.16 -0.66 13.13
CA LYS A 278 -30.19 -0.39 14.11
C LYS A 278 -30.76 -1.70 14.62
N LYS A 279 -30.64 -1.90 15.93
CA LYS A 279 -31.30 -3.01 16.64
C LYS A 279 -32.74 -2.61 16.95
N ILE A 280 -33.68 -3.46 16.55
CA ILE A 280 -35.11 -3.32 16.82
C ILE A 280 -35.64 -4.62 17.42
N SER A 281 -36.66 -4.54 18.27
CA SER A 281 -37.35 -5.72 18.81
C SER A 281 -38.21 -6.41 17.74
N LEU A 282 -38.55 -7.68 17.95
CA LEU A 282 -39.48 -8.40 17.08
C LEU A 282 -40.84 -7.69 16.97
N THR A 283 -41.35 -7.11 18.06
CA THR A 283 -42.60 -6.34 18.07
C THR A 283 -42.51 -5.11 17.17
N GLU A 284 -41.42 -4.34 17.30
CA GLU A 284 -41.12 -3.19 16.44
C GLU A 284 -40.95 -3.57 14.98
N ALA A 285 -40.35 -4.73 14.71
CA ALA A 285 -40.18 -5.24 13.35
C ALA A 285 -41.51 -5.61 12.67
N LEU A 286 -42.48 -6.13 13.44
CA LEU A 286 -43.79 -6.57 12.91
C LEU A 286 -44.82 -5.45 12.82
N ILE A 287 -44.89 -4.59 13.84
CA ILE A 287 -45.95 -3.57 13.98
C ILE A 287 -45.48 -2.21 13.42
N GLY A 288 -44.17 -1.99 13.43
CA GLY A 288 -43.53 -0.72 13.10
C GLY A 288 -42.87 -0.09 14.32
N PHE A 289 -41.98 0.88 14.07
CA PHE A 289 -41.24 1.55 15.14
C PHE A 289 -41.06 3.04 14.88
N LYS A 290 -40.82 3.76 15.96
CA LYS A 290 -40.39 5.16 15.96
C LYS A 290 -39.10 5.26 16.76
N SER A 291 -38.01 5.66 16.12
CA SER A 291 -36.73 5.76 16.81
C SER A 291 -35.98 7.00 16.38
N VAL A 292 -35.31 7.65 17.33
CA VAL A 292 -34.49 8.83 17.06
C VAL A 292 -33.04 8.40 16.91
N VAL A 293 -32.38 8.90 15.87
CA VAL A 293 -30.94 8.71 15.63
C VAL A 293 -30.28 10.08 15.59
N LYS A 294 -29.17 10.21 16.33
CA LYS A 294 -28.34 11.42 16.30
C LYS A 294 -27.42 11.37 15.09
N GLN A 295 -27.52 12.38 14.26
CA GLN A 295 -26.70 12.53 13.07
C GLN A 295 -25.34 13.14 13.43
N LEU A 296 -24.35 13.03 12.53
CA LEU A 296 -22.99 13.57 12.71
C LEU A 296 -22.92 15.10 12.92
N ASP A 297 -23.95 15.83 12.51
CA ASP A 297 -24.06 17.27 12.79
C ASP A 297 -24.60 17.59 14.19
N GLY A 298 -25.20 16.61 14.87
CA GLY A 298 -25.89 16.75 16.14
C GLY A 298 -27.40 16.91 16.00
N ARG A 299 -27.95 16.96 14.77
CA ARG A 299 -29.41 16.93 14.56
C ARG A 299 -29.96 15.54 14.91
N GLU A 300 -31.21 15.51 15.32
CA GLU A 300 -31.94 14.28 15.61
C GLU A 300 -32.86 13.95 14.42
N LEU A 301 -32.71 12.74 13.89
CA LEU A 301 -33.54 12.21 12.80
C LEU A 301 -34.56 11.24 13.38
N LEU A 302 -35.84 11.54 13.20
CA LEU A 302 -36.93 10.61 13.52
C LEU A 302 -37.07 9.58 12.40
N LEU A 303 -36.75 8.34 12.71
CA LEU A 303 -36.98 7.19 11.85
C LEU A 303 -38.35 6.60 12.18
N GLU A 304 -39.22 6.53 11.18
CA GLU A 304 -40.55 5.96 11.30
C GLU A 304 -40.79 4.99 10.14
N THR A 305 -41.36 3.84 10.46
CA THR A 305 -41.89 2.91 9.45
C THR A 305 -43.40 3.07 9.36
N LYS A 306 -43.97 2.80 8.19
CA LYS A 306 -45.42 2.83 8.05
C LYS A 306 -46.05 1.73 8.90
N GLU A 307 -47.21 2.01 9.50
CA GLU A 307 -47.97 1.00 10.25
C GLU A 307 -48.30 -0.19 9.34
N GLY A 308 -48.03 -1.40 9.84
CA GLY A 308 -48.21 -2.64 9.08
C GLY A 308 -47.08 -2.98 8.10
N GLU A 309 -46.04 -2.15 7.98
CA GLU A 309 -44.86 -2.47 7.16
C GLU A 309 -43.86 -3.34 7.95
N ILE A 310 -43.81 -4.63 7.61
CA ILE A 310 -42.91 -5.58 8.26
C ILE A 310 -41.45 -5.30 7.86
N THR A 311 -40.61 -5.05 8.85
CA THR A 311 -39.16 -4.86 8.67
C THR A 311 -38.46 -6.20 8.89
N ARG A 312 -37.90 -6.77 7.81
CA ARG A 312 -37.24 -8.08 7.86
C ARG A 312 -35.85 -7.98 8.52
N PRO A 313 -35.39 -9.03 9.22
CA PRO A 313 -34.01 -9.09 9.70
C PRO A 313 -33.02 -8.95 8.54
N GLY A 314 -31.99 -8.12 8.74
CA GLY A 314 -30.97 -7.82 7.73
C GLY A 314 -31.42 -6.93 6.58
N SER A 315 -32.67 -6.45 6.58
CA SER A 315 -33.15 -5.52 5.56
C SER A 315 -32.52 -4.13 5.69
N PHE A 316 -32.48 -3.40 4.59
CA PHE A 316 -31.96 -2.03 4.54
C PHE A 316 -33.08 -1.04 4.20
N LYS A 317 -33.16 0.07 4.93
CA LYS A 317 -33.92 1.26 4.51
C LYS A 317 -32.98 2.44 4.30
N MET A 318 -33.38 3.35 3.42
CA MET A 318 -32.57 4.50 3.03
C MET A 318 -33.24 5.80 3.45
N VAL A 319 -32.47 6.68 4.09
CA VAL A 319 -32.81 8.08 4.31
C VAL A 319 -32.02 8.92 3.30
N LYS A 320 -32.75 9.59 2.41
CA LYS A 320 -32.16 10.39 1.33
C LYS A 320 -31.42 11.61 1.90
N GLU A 321 -30.29 11.97 1.28
CA GLU A 321 -29.51 13.19 1.58
C GLU A 321 -28.97 13.31 3.02
N GLU A 322 -28.98 12.20 3.77
CA GLU A 322 -28.45 12.14 5.15
C GLU A 322 -27.12 11.36 5.23
N GLY A 323 -26.39 11.24 4.13
CA GLY A 323 -25.01 10.73 4.08
C GLY A 323 -23.95 11.81 4.25
N MET A 324 -22.70 11.50 3.89
CA MET A 324 -21.57 12.44 3.92
C MET A 324 -21.69 13.51 2.82
N PRO A 325 -21.23 14.75 3.07
CA PRO A 325 -21.13 15.78 2.04
C PRO A 325 -20.23 15.36 0.89
N VAL A 326 -20.63 15.67 -0.34
CA VAL A 326 -19.80 15.45 -1.53
C VAL A 326 -18.77 16.56 -1.63
N ARG A 327 -17.51 16.19 -1.84
CA ARG A 327 -16.42 17.15 -2.00
C ARG A 327 -16.71 18.11 -3.16
N ASN A 328 -16.39 19.39 -2.95
CA ASN A 328 -16.66 20.51 -3.88
C ASN A 328 -18.15 20.82 -4.15
N HIS A 329 -19.09 20.03 -3.60
CA HIS A 329 -20.52 20.24 -3.74
C HIS A 329 -21.17 20.28 -2.35
N PRO A 330 -21.03 21.38 -1.59
CA PRO A 330 -21.40 21.43 -0.18
C PRO A 330 -22.90 21.23 0.09
N PHE A 331 -23.75 21.43 -0.92
CA PHE A 331 -25.19 21.23 -0.84
C PHE A 331 -25.63 19.81 -1.21
N GLN A 332 -24.73 18.98 -1.77
CA GLN A 332 -25.02 17.59 -2.10
C GLN A 332 -24.44 16.68 -1.03
N LYS A 333 -25.25 15.73 -0.59
CA LYS A 333 -24.89 14.69 0.38
C LYS A 333 -25.21 13.32 -0.21
N GLY A 334 -24.48 12.30 0.22
CA GLY A 334 -24.88 10.91 -0.01
C GLY A 334 -26.12 10.54 0.80
N ASN A 335 -26.38 9.25 0.90
CA ASN A 335 -27.53 8.72 1.62
C ASN A 335 -27.11 8.00 2.91
N LEU A 336 -28.05 7.89 3.86
CA LEU A 336 -27.90 7.05 5.04
C LEU A 336 -28.67 5.75 4.84
N TYR A 337 -27.96 4.63 4.89
CA TYR A 337 -28.52 3.29 4.86
C TYR A 337 -28.57 2.72 6.27
N ILE A 338 -29.74 2.25 6.66
CA ILE A 338 -29.98 1.68 7.99
C ILE A 338 -30.26 0.20 7.80
N GLN A 339 -29.37 -0.63 8.33
CA GLN A 339 -29.54 -2.07 8.41
C GLN A 339 -30.29 -2.43 9.69
N PHE A 340 -31.35 -3.21 9.58
CA PHE A 340 -32.14 -3.62 10.74
C PHE A 340 -31.72 -4.99 11.24
N GLU A 341 -31.32 -5.06 12.51
CA GLU A 341 -31.09 -6.30 13.23
C GLU A 341 -32.26 -6.52 14.19
N VAL A 342 -32.98 -7.64 14.00
CA VAL A 342 -34.16 -7.95 14.81
C VAL A 342 -33.74 -8.79 16.01
N MET A 343 -33.92 -8.23 17.20
CA MET A 343 -33.70 -8.91 18.46
C MET A 343 -34.94 -9.75 18.79
N PHE A 344 -34.75 -11.08 18.83
CA PHE A 344 -35.76 -12.00 19.30
C PHE A 344 -35.81 -12.02 20.84
N PRO A 345 -36.98 -12.28 21.43
CA PRO A 345 -37.10 -12.47 22.88
C PRO A 345 -36.26 -13.66 23.34
N GLU A 346 -35.84 -13.64 24.61
CA GLU A 346 -35.06 -14.73 25.21
C GLU A 346 -35.93 -15.98 25.44
N ASP A 347 -35.26 -17.14 25.51
CA ASP A 347 -35.92 -18.42 25.77
C ASP A 347 -36.73 -18.36 27.06
N GLY A 348 -38.00 -18.78 26.98
CA GLY A 348 -38.92 -18.79 28.13
C GLY A 348 -39.66 -17.47 28.41
N GLN A 349 -39.37 -16.38 27.70
CA GLN A 349 -40.13 -15.12 27.85
C GLN A 349 -41.56 -15.20 27.29
N ILE A 350 -41.81 -16.09 26.33
CA ILE A 350 -43.14 -16.28 25.73
C ILE A 350 -43.89 -17.37 26.51
N PRO A 351 -44.96 -17.04 27.26
CA PRO A 351 -45.72 -18.03 28.00
C PRO A 351 -46.53 -18.93 27.06
N THR A 352 -46.80 -20.16 27.49
CA THR A 352 -47.59 -21.15 26.72
C THR A 352 -48.98 -20.63 26.33
N SER A 353 -49.57 -19.75 27.15
CA SER A 353 -50.85 -19.10 26.86
C SER A 353 -50.82 -18.21 25.61
N ALA A 354 -49.66 -17.71 25.21
CA ALA A 354 -49.48 -16.86 24.03
C ALA A 354 -49.34 -17.66 22.72
N TYR A 355 -49.20 -18.99 22.78
CA TYR A 355 -48.96 -19.80 21.58
C TYR A 355 -50.15 -19.80 20.60
N GLN A 356 -51.38 -19.96 21.11
CA GLN A 356 -52.58 -19.91 20.26
C GLN A 356 -52.78 -18.54 19.59
N PRO A 357 -52.69 -17.39 20.31
CA PRO A 357 -52.71 -16.07 19.67
C PRO A 357 -51.62 -15.89 18.61
N LEU A 358 -50.39 -16.38 18.86
CA LEU A 358 -49.30 -16.28 17.89
C LEU A 358 -49.56 -17.10 16.62
N GLU A 359 -50.10 -18.32 16.74
CA GLU A 359 -50.47 -19.15 15.60
C GLU A 359 -51.59 -18.53 14.77
N ASN A 360 -52.55 -17.86 15.41
CA ASN A 360 -53.61 -17.14 14.70
C ASN A 360 -53.07 -15.94 13.90
N ILE A 361 -52.00 -15.29 14.37
CA ILE A 361 -51.42 -14.09 13.74
C ILE A 361 -50.37 -14.45 12.69
N LEU A 362 -49.47 -15.39 13.00
CA LEU A 362 -48.30 -15.72 12.17
C LEU A 362 -48.54 -16.94 11.24
N GLY A 363 -49.65 -17.64 11.44
CA GLY A 363 -49.96 -18.89 10.75
C GLY A 363 -49.73 -20.11 11.63
N SER A 364 -50.49 -21.18 11.36
CA SER A 364 -50.35 -22.45 12.06
C SER A 364 -49.01 -23.10 11.76
N ARG A 365 -48.51 -23.87 12.74
CA ARG A 365 -47.28 -24.66 12.55
C ARG A 365 -47.55 -25.71 11.46
N PRO A 366 -46.64 -25.89 10.48
CA PRO A 366 -46.75 -26.97 9.53
C PRO A 366 -46.69 -28.31 10.28
N GLN A 367 -47.65 -29.19 10.02
CA GLN A 367 -47.58 -30.56 10.53
C GLN A 367 -46.64 -31.36 9.65
N VAL A 368 -45.66 -32.01 10.27
CA VAL A 368 -44.73 -32.91 9.57
C VAL A 368 -45.27 -34.32 9.75
N GLU A 369 -45.67 -34.96 8.65
CA GLU A 369 -45.98 -36.40 8.64
C GLU A 369 -44.64 -37.16 8.63
N VAL A 370 -44.25 -37.70 9.78
CA VAL A 370 -42.99 -38.44 9.92
C VAL A 370 -43.29 -39.93 9.88
N ASN A 371 -42.71 -40.66 8.92
CA ASN A 371 -42.74 -42.11 8.91
C ASN A 371 -41.69 -42.63 9.91
N MET A 372 -42.10 -42.97 11.14
CA MET A 372 -41.19 -43.36 12.22
C MET A 372 -40.33 -44.61 11.94
N GLY A 373 -40.61 -45.37 10.87
CA GLY A 373 -39.76 -46.48 10.44
C GLY A 373 -38.56 -46.08 9.55
N GLU A 374 -38.53 -44.84 9.04
CA GLU A 374 -37.54 -44.37 8.05
C GLU A 374 -36.76 -43.12 8.54
N CYS A 375 -37.09 -42.57 9.71
CA CYS A 375 -36.43 -41.37 10.25
C CYS A 375 -35.89 -41.61 11.66
N ASP A 376 -34.60 -41.35 11.86
CA ASP A 376 -33.97 -41.34 13.17
C ASP A 376 -34.33 -40.06 13.95
N GLU A 377 -34.70 -40.21 15.22
CA GLU A 377 -34.93 -39.08 16.11
C GLU A 377 -33.58 -38.49 16.58
N VAL A 378 -33.36 -37.20 16.31
CA VAL A 378 -32.11 -36.51 16.67
C VAL A 378 -32.42 -35.32 17.58
N THR A 379 -31.72 -35.24 18.71
CA THR A 379 -31.80 -34.07 19.60
C THR A 379 -30.86 -32.97 19.10
N MET A 380 -31.40 -31.77 18.90
CA MET A 380 -30.61 -30.59 18.56
C MET A 380 -30.20 -29.83 19.83
N SER A 381 -28.92 -29.49 19.93
CA SER A 381 -28.37 -28.63 20.98
C SER A 381 -27.97 -27.26 20.42
N ASN A 382 -28.14 -26.20 21.19
CA ASN A 382 -27.62 -24.88 20.84
C ASN A 382 -26.09 -24.90 20.87
N VAL A 383 -25.45 -24.47 19.77
CA VAL A 383 -23.98 -24.44 19.65
C VAL A 383 -23.55 -23.07 19.16
N ASP A 384 -22.57 -22.48 19.85
CA ASP A 384 -21.78 -21.38 19.30
C ASP A 384 -20.77 -21.96 18.31
N ILE A 385 -21.06 -21.78 17.03
CA ILE A 385 -20.27 -22.32 15.91
C ILE A 385 -18.83 -21.81 15.97
N GLU A 386 -18.61 -20.57 16.40
CA GLU A 386 -17.27 -19.98 16.41
C GLU A 386 -16.41 -20.56 17.54
N ALA A 387 -17.02 -20.81 18.70
CA ALA A 387 -16.38 -21.53 19.81
C ALA A 387 -16.08 -22.99 19.45
N GLU A 388 -17.00 -23.65 18.74
CA GLU A 388 -16.85 -25.05 18.33
C GLU A 388 -15.75 -25.22 17.27
N LEU A 389 -15.69 -24.31 16.29
CA LEU A 389 -14.61 -24.29 15.29
C LEU A 389 -13.24 -24.09 15.95
N LYS A 390 -13.13 -23.23 16.96
CA LYS A 390 -11.89 -23.05 17.74
C LYS A 390 -11.50 -24.32 18.47
N ARG A 391 -12.44 -24.99 19.16
CA ARG A 391 -12.19 -26.29 19.84
C ARG A 391 -11.73 -27.36 18.86
N ARG A 392 -12.36 -27.43 17.69
CA ARG A 392 -12.03 -28.43 16.68
C ARG A 392 -10.64 -28.20 16.09
N ASN A 393 -10.28 -26.96 15.80
CA ASN A 393 -8.94 -26.62 15.32
C ASN A 393 -7.86 -26.92 16.37
N SER A 394 -8.10 -26.61 17.65
CA SER A 394 -7.14 -26.97 18.71
C SER A 394 -6.96 -28.49 18.88
N HIS A 395 -8.03 -29.27 18.72
CA HIS A 395 -7.93 -30.73 18.74
C HIS A 395 -7.15 -31.26 17.53
N HIS A 396 -7.34 -30.69 16.34
CA HIS A 396 -6.62 -31.10 15.13
C HIS A 396 -5.11 -30.78 15.20
N GLU A 397 -4.75 -29.67 15.85
CA GLU A 397 -3.35 -29.32 16.15
C GLU A 397 -2.73 -30.25 17.20
N GLN A 398 -3.48 -30.62 18.25
CA GLN A 398 -3.02 -31.58 19.25
C GLN A 398 -2.85 -32.98 18.67
N GLN A 399 -3.78 -33.44 17.83
CA GLN A 399 -3.73 -34.78 17.22
C GLN A 399 -2.57 -34.89 16.22
N SER A 400 -2.32 -33.82 15.45
CA SER A 400 -1.12 -33.70 14.61
C SER A 400 0.15 -33.75 15.45
N ARG A 401 0.22 -33.06 16.59
CA ARG A 401 1.38 -33.08 17.49
C ARG A 401 1.65 -34.46 18.09
N SER A 402 0.61 -35.18 18.54
CA SER A 402 0.76 -36.53 19.11
C SER A 402 1.20 -37.58 18.09
N GLN A 403 0.98 -37.33 16.80
CA GLN A 403 1.37 -38.25 15.73
C GLN A 403 2.87 -38.14 15.39
N TYR A 404 3.51 -37.00 15.66
CA TYR A 404 4.96 -36.83 15.54
C TYR A 404 5.74 -37.29 16.79
N ASP A 405 5.08 -37.35 17.95
CA ASP A 405 5.70 -37.81 19.21
C ASP A 405 5.67 -39.35 19.36
N SER A 406 4.89 -40.05 18.53
CA SER A 406 4.77 -41.52 18.56
C SER A 406 5.83 -42.25 17.71
N ASP A 407 6.64 -41.53 16.94
CA ASP A 407 7.70 -42.10 16.09
C ASP A 407 9.11 -42.03 16.73
N GLU A 408 9.23 -41.67 18.02
CA GLU A 408 10.50 -41.63 18.76
C GLU A 408 10.72 -42.78 19.78
N GLU A 409 9.86 -43.80 19.83
CA GLU A 409 10.05 -44.99 20.68
C GLU A 409 10.27 -46.30 19.89
N GLU A 410 11.23 -46.32 18.95
CA GLU A 410 11.86 -47.60 18.56
C GLU A 410 13.29 -47.38 18.00
N GLY A 411 14.29 -47.39 18.88
CA GLY A 411 15.70 -47.35 18.46
C GLY A 411 16.71 -47.20 19.59
N GLY A 412 17.10 -48.31 20.24
CA GLY A 412 18.36 -48.36 21.01
C GLY A 412 19.60 -48.40 20.10
N PRO A 413 20.85 -48.41 20.61
CA PRO A 413 21.35 -48.17 21.96
C PRO A 413 22.20 -46.87 22.05
N ARG A 414 22.27 -46.31 23.27
CA ARG A 414 23.13 -45.19 23.64
C ARG A 414 24.61 -45.54 23.47
N VAL A 415 25.34 -44.76 22.68
CA VAL A 415 26.81 -44.73 22.69
C VAL A 415 27.25 -43.48 23.45
N GLN A 416 27.74 -43.67 24.67
CA GLN A 416 28.47 -42.65 25.42
C GLN A 416 29.90 -42.61 24.89
N CYS A 417 30.31 -41.48 24.31
CA CYS A 417 31.72 -41.12 24.18
C CYS A 417 31.98 -39.94 25.10
N ALA A 418 32.68 -40.22 26.20
CA ALA A 418 33.33 -39.21 27.01
C ALA A 418 34.55 -38.68 26.26
N GLN A 419 34.79 -37.36 26.33
CA GLN A 419 36.12 -36.81 26.15
C GLN A 419 36.42 -35.84 27.29
N GLN A 420 37.58 -36.12 27.89
CA GLN A 420 38.33 -35.31 28.84
C GLN A 420 38.87 -34.05 28.18
#